data_AF-A0A967NX88-F1
#
_entry.id   AF-A0A967NX88-F1
#
_cell.length_a   1.000
_cell.length_b   1.000
_cell.length_c   1.000
_cell.angle_alpha   90.00
_cell.angle_beta   90.00
_cell.angle_gamma   90.00
#
_symmetry.space_group_name_H-M   'P 1'
#
loop_
_entity.id
_entity.type
_entity.pdbx_description
1 polymer ?
#
loop_
_entity_poly.entity_id
_entity_poly.type
_entity_poly.pdbx_seq_one_letter_code
_entity_poly.pdbx_strand_id
1 'polypeptide(L)' 'YRRKTLRNALKKILDEQDFNACDIDPGSRPERLNLHDFARLAERLYIKK' A
#
# COMPACT_ATOMS: atom_id res chain seq x y z
N TYR A 1 13.48 0.90 -10.24
CA TYR A 1 12.22 1.00 -9.48
C TYR A 1 11.99 -0.12 -8.45
N ARG A 2 12.79 -1.21 -8.38
CA ARG A 2 12.57 -2.38 -7.47
C ARG A 2 13.08 -2.25 -6.02
N ARG A 3 13.72 -1.13 -5.64
CA ARG A 3 14.26 -0.92 -4.27
C ARG A 3 13.43 0.03 -3.41
N LYS A 4 12.31 0.56 -3.93
CA LYS A 4 11.42 1.44 -3.16
C LYS A 4 10.52 0.59 -2.26
N THR A 5 10.24 1.08 -1.06
CA THR A 5 9.21 0.54 -0.15
C THR A 5 7.81 0.90 -0.66
N LEU A 6 6.79 0.17 -0.23
CA LEU A 6 5.38 0.44 -0.54
C LEU A 6 5.00 1.88 -0.19
N ARG A 7 5.43 2.37 0.98
CA ARG A 7 5.32 3.78 1.38
C ARG A 7 5.83 4.72 0.29
N ASN A 8 7.06 4.51 -0.18
CA ASN A 8 7.69 5.41 -1.16
C ASN A 8 7.08 5.30 -2.56
N ALA A 9 6.56 4.13 -2.92
CA ALA A 9 5.88 3.91 -4.19
C ALA A 9 4.50 4.57 -4.22
N LEU A 10 3.76 4.53 -3.10
CA LEU A 10 2.35 4.94 -3.01
C LEU A 10 2.13 6.24 -2.22
N LYS A 11 3.18 6.93 -1.76
CA LYS A 11 3.10 8.16 -0.91
C LYS A 11 2.22 9.30 -1.43
N LYS A 12 1.89 9.32 -2.73
CA LYS A 12 1.03 10.36 -3.32
C LYS A 12 -0.46 10.05 -3.19
N ILE A 13 -0.80 8.81 -2.86
CA ILE A 13 -2.18 8.30 -2.88
C ILE A 13 -2.56 7.62 -1.56
N LEU A 14 -1.61 7.07 -0.82
CA LEU A 14 -1.83 6.40 0.46
C LEU A 14 -0.84 6.91 1.52
N ASP A 15 -1.33 7.04 2.75
CA ASP A 15 -0.55 7.41 3.93
C ASP A 15 -0.35 6.23 4.88
N GLU A 16 0.40 6.44 5.96
CA GLU A 16 0.72 5.40 6.95
C GLU A 16 -0.53 4.86 7.67
N GLN A 17 -1.59 5.66 7.81
CA GLN A 17 -2.84 5.22 8.42
C GLN A 17 -3.59 4.26 7.48
N ASP A 18 -3.56 4.50 6.18
CA ASP A 18 -4.17 3.61 5.19
C ASP A 18 -3.50 2.23 5.15
N PHE A 19 -2.17 2.18 5.28
CA PHE A 19 -1.45 0.91 5.37
C PHE A 19 -1.79 0.15 6.65
N ASN A 20 -1.87 0.84 7.79
CA ASN A 20 -2.28 0.25 9.06
C ASN A 20 -3.73 -0.27 9.01
N ALA A 21 -4.64 0.46 8.36
CA ALA A 21 -6.03 0.02 8.19
C ALA A 21 -6.17 -1.25 7.34
N CYS A 22 -5.22 -1.49 6.43
CA CYS A 22 -5.20 -2.69 5.58
C CYS A 22 -4.40 -3.85 6.19
N ASP A 23 -3.78 -3.66 7.36
CA ASP A 23 -2.83 -4.57 7.99
C ASP A 23 -1.62 -4.88 7.08
N ILE A 24 -1.11 -3.87 6.38
CA ILE A 24 -0.01 -3.99 5.42
C ILE A 24 1.21 -3.21 5.93
N ASP A 25 2.38 -3.85 5.93
CA ASP A 25 3.62 -3.19 6.28
C ASP A 25 4.05 -2.17 5.19
N PRO A 26 4.08 -0.86 5.49
CA PRO A 26 4.49 0.17 4.53
C PRO A 26 5.99 0.10 4.18
N GLY A 27 6.81 -0.58 4.99
CA GLY A 27 8.23 -0.85 4.75
C GLY A 27 8.49 -1.98 3.77
N SER A 28 7.49 -2.83 3.51
CA SER A 28 7.61 -3.94 2.58
C SER A 28 7.83 -3.46 1.14
N ARG A 29 8.42 -4.32 0.32
CA ARG A 29 8.66 -4.01 -1.09
C ARG A 29 7.41 -4.37 -1.92
N PRO A 30 7.12 -3.61 -2.99
CA PRO A 30 5.99 -3.91 -3.87
C PRO A 30 5.98 -5.34 -4.42
N GLU A 31 7.15 -5.93 -4.65
CA GLU A 31 7.30 -7.31 -5.13
C GLU A 31 6.92 -8.40 -4.10
N ARG A 32 6.79 -8.03 -2.81
CA ARG A 32 6.31 -8.94 -1.75
C ARG A 32 4.81 -8.82 -1.52
N LEU A 33 4.16 -7.83 -2.14
CA LEU A 33 2.72 -7.60 -2.02
C LEU A 33 1.97 -8.68 -2.81
N ASN A 34 1.09 -9.42 -2.15
CA ASN A 34 0.25 -10.40 -2.81
C ASN A 34 -0.99 -9.73 -3.45
N LEU A 35 -1.75 -10.51 -4.24
CA LEU A 35 -2.91 -10.00 -4.98
C LEU A 35 -4.02 -9.46 -4.05
N HIS A 36 -4.21 -10.11 -2.90
CA HIS A 36 -5.26 -9.77 -1.95
C HIS A 36 -4.93 -8.49 -1.17
N ASP A 37 -3.66 -8.31 -0.78
CA ASP A 37 -3.18 -7.09 -0.15
C ASP A 37 -3.26 -5.90 -1.13
N PHE A 38 -2.97 -6.14 -2.41
CA PHE A 38 -3.16 -5.13 -3.45
C PHE A 38 -4.64 -4.73 -3.60
N ALA A 39 -5.56 -5.70 -3.61
CA ALA A 39 -6.99 -5.43 -3.67
C ALA A 39 -7.47 -4.60 -2.47
N ARG A 40 -7.00 -4.91 -1.26
CA ARG A 40 -7.30 -4.12 -0.04
C ARG A 40 -6.82 -2.67 -0.15
N LEU A 41 -5.61 -2.44 -0.64
CA LEU A 41 -5.10 -1.08 -0.86
C LEU A 41 -5.92 -0.31 -1.92
N ALA A 42 -6.33 -0.99 -2.98
CA ALA A 42 -7.16 -0.41 -4.03
C ALA A 42 -8.57 -0.06 -3.52
N GLU A 43 -9.19 -0.94 -2.74
CA GLU A 43 -10.47 -0.69 -2.10
C GLU A 43 -10.39 0.47 -1.10
N ARG A 44 -9.32 0.50 -0.29
CA ARG A 44 -9.06 1.61 0.64
C ARG A 44 -8.94 2.95 -0.09
N LEU A 45 -8.22 2.97 -1.21
CA LEU A 45 -8.11 4.15 -2.06
C LEU A 45 -9.46 4.56 -2.67
N TYR A 46 -10.28 3.59 -3.07
CA TYR A 46 -11.62 3.84 -3.62
C TYR A 46 -12.56 4.46 -2.59
N ILE A 47 -12.57 3.97 -1.35
CA ILE A 47 -13.41 4.50 -0.25
C ILE A 47 -12.97 5.89 0.21
N LYS A 48 -11.66 6.20 0.13
CA LYS A 48 -11.10 7.51 0.51
C LYS A 48 -11.42 8.61 -0.52
N LYS A 49 -11.83 8.24 -1.73
CA LYS A 49 -12.14 9.15 -2.85
C LYS A 49 -13.57 9.66 -2.76
#